data_AF-A0A7X2C702-F1
#
_entry.id   AF-A0A7X2C702-F1
#
_cell.length_a   1.000
_cell.length_b   1.000
_cell.length_c   1.000
_cell.angle_alpha   90.00
_cell.angle_beta   90.00
_cell.angle_gamma   90.00
#
_symmetry.space_group_name_H-M   'P 1'
#
loop_
_entity.id
_entity.type
_entity.pdbx_description
1 polymer ?
#
loop_
_entity_poly.entity_id
_entity_poly.type
_entity_poly.pdbx_seq_one_letter_code
_entity_poly.pdbx_strand_id
1 'polypeptide(L)'
;MNAQVTLQTWMFLSGLKEFREWMISEKCIKNILQIGYNSFPELNSKIVQCAVLVSENQKRKGYHGVYINLNKAPQSANKEEVFLQGSEKATFLIDQDKFSCIPGSPIAYWISEKLRETFAGSLSIESVAPVRQGFQTGDNDRFLRLWHEVDFSKFEFNAESKDQVWSKNKKWVPYNKGGDFKKWFGNNDYVVAFDHDNYNQLSTLGNCLPSRNLYFKKSITWSALTSSHFGARLSPKGFTFSAKGACAFPSSELDFSLVCSLLNSEVARKSLEFLAPTLDFNVGDIRRIPFCVSEHSKSIIHKNFFEIQDIAQSDWNSFEFSWLFLKSPLLKVAQNSIRNSLQSHVESGRNLTKKLKAIEEENNKIFAENYGLEGEVDTDVPDEIVTIYSNPIYRYGKTQDFESLSFRFQSETLSELVCYTIGCIMGRYSLDQEGLVYARSSNQGFAELVAEGTYKTFPADSDGILPLTDQEWFADDASNRFREFVRTVWGEAYLQENLDFVAESLCLYAIKPKRGESALDTIRRYLSTQFFKDHLKTYKKRPIYWLFSSGKHKAFECLVYLHRYNEGTLARMRTEYVIPLTAKLNTYANKLATDIENETVTSEKKRLEKELATLHNQQAELATFDEKLALRI
;
A
#
# COMPACT_ATOMS: atom_id res chain seq x y z
N MET A 1 1.98 -36.16 -40.09
CA MET A 1 2.00 -34.78 -39.54
C MET A 1 0.70 -34.59 -38.78
N ASN A 2 0.74 -33.95 -37.62
CA ASN A 2 -0.41 -33.72 -36.74
C ASN A 2 -0.54 -32.19 -36.54
N ALA A 3 -1.75 -31.65 -36.67
CA ALA A 3 -2.05 -30.24 -36.47
C ALA A 3 -3.21 -30.08 -35.47
N GLN A 4 -3.02 -29.24 -34.45
CA GLN A 4 -3.99 -29.04 -33.37
C GLN A 4 -4.12 -27.56 -33.01
N VAL A 5 -5.32 -27.16 -32.57
CA VAL A 5 -5.55 -25.90 -31.87
C VAL A 5 -5.65 -26.22 -30.38
N THR A 6 -4.85 -25.54 -29.57
CA THR A 6 -4.73 -25.78 -28.12
C THR A 6 -4.67 -24.46 -27.37
N LEU A 7 -4.89 -24.47 -26.05
CA LEU A 7 -4.58 -23.30 -25.21
C LEU A 7 -3.08 -23.05 -25.20
N GLN A 8 -2.63 -21.82 -25.40
CA GLN A 8 -1.17 -21.53 -25.42
C GLN A 8 -0.49 -21.73 -24.05
N THR A 9 -1.26 -21.91 -22.98
CA THR A 9 -0.75 -22.11 -21.62
C THR A 9 0.15 -23.34 -21.47
N TRP A 10 -0.03 -24.38 -22.31
CA TRP A 10 0.83 -25.58 -22.28
C TRP A 10 2.30 -25.25 -22.56
N MET A 11 2.57 -24.15 -23.27
CA MET A 11 3.91 -23.70 -23.60
C MET A 11 4.69 -23.22 -22.37
N PHE A 12 4.04 -22.95 -21.24
CA PHE A 12 4.68 -22.29 -20.09
C PHE A 12 4.36 -22.91 -18.73
N LEU A 13 3.11 -23.33 -18.48
CA LEU A 13 2.65 -23.70 -17.13
C LEU A 13 3.46 -24.85 -16.54
N SER A 14 3.81 -24.73 -15.27
CA SER A 14 4.61 -25.73 -14.54
C SER A 14 3.95 -27.11 -14.52
N GLY A 15 2.62 -27.18 -14.40
CA GLY A 15 1.86 -28.43 -14.43
C GLY A 15 1.91 -29.18 -15.77
N LEU A 16 2.39 -28.55 -16.85
CA LEU A 16 2.55 -29.15 -18.18
C LEU A 16 4.03 -29.33 -18.57
N LYS A 17 4.93 -29.29 -17.59
CA LYS A 17 6.37 -29.48 -17.77
C LYS A 17 6.68 -30.82 -18.44
N GLU A 18 6.19 -31.92 -17.88
CA GLU A 18 6.48 -33.28 -18.38
C GLU A 18 6.01 -33.46 -19.83
N PHE A 19 4.84 -32.88 -20.17
CA PHE A 19 4.35 -32.86 -21.54
C PHE A 19 5.28 -32.11 -22.49
N ARG A 20 5.80 -30.94 -22.11
CA ARG A 20 6.76 -30.18 -22.93
C ARG A 20 8.06 -30.94 -23.13
N GLU A 21 8.61 -31.51 -22.05
CA GLU A 21 9.85 -32.30 -22.10
C GLU A 21 9.69 -33.49 -23.06
N TRP A 22 8.58 -34.22 -22.95
CA TRP A 22 8.23 -35.30 -23.87
C TRP A 22 8.06 -34.82 -25.33
N MET A 23 7.37 -33.70 -25.55
CA MET A 23 7.22 -33.13 -26.90
C MET A 23 8.56 -32.79 -27.55
N ILE A 24 9.50 -32.23 -26.78
CA ILE A 24 10.84 -31.86 -27.26
C ILE A 24 11.73 -33.10 -27.47
N SER A 25 11.57 -34.14 -26.66
CA SER A 25 12.38 -35.37 -26.76
C SER A 25 11.89 -36.34 -27.84
N GLU A 26 10.58 -36.46 -28.05
CA GLU A 26 10.01 -37.50 -28.92
C GLU A 26 9.46 -36.99 -30.25
N LYS A 27 9.07 -35.72 -30.34
CA LYS A 27 8.37 -35.16 -31.51
C LYS A 27 9.23 -34.12 -32.23
N CYS A 28 8.87 -33.82 -33.47
CA CYS A 28 9.43 -32.70 -34.21
C CYS A 28 8.36 -31.61 -34.33
N ILE A 29 8.54 -30.49 -33.64
CA ILE A 29 7.69 -29.31 -33.74
C ILE A 29 8.06 -28.59 -35.04
N LYS A 30 7.12 -28.59 -35.99
CA LYS A 30 7.31 -27.99 -37.31
C LYS A 30 6.94 -26.52 -37.27
N ASN A 31 5.76 -26.22 -36.74
CA ASN A 31 5.26 -24.87 -36.64
C ASN A 31 4.49 -24.64 -35.33
N ILE A 32 4.61 -23.44 -34.76
CA ILE A 32 3.68 -22.94 -33.75
C ILE A 32 3.20 -21.55 -34.16
N LEU A 33 1.90 -21.33 -34.15
CA LEU A 33 1.29 -20.01 -34.28
C LEU A 33 0.59 -19.65 -32.97
N GLN A 34 1.13 -18.70 -32.20
CA GLN A 34 0.41 -18.13 -31.07
C GLN A 34 -0.58 -17.09 -31.57
N ILE A 35 -1.86 -17.43 -31.56
CA ILE A 35 -2.95 -16.55 -31.98
C ILE A 35 -3.17 -15.47 -30.90
N GLY A 36 -3.20 -15.90 -29.64
CA GLY A 36 -3.29 -15.00 -28.49
C GLY A 36 -4.70 -14.50 -28.19
N TYR A 37 -4.81 -13.23 -27.82
CA TYR A 37 -6.12 -12.59 -27.62
C TYR A 37 -6.95 -12.66 -28.91
N ASN A 38 -8.29 -12.70 -28.78
CA ASN A 38 -9.22 -12.82 -29.91
C ASN A 38 -9.11 -14.16 -30.67
N SER A 39 -8.60 -15.22 -30.02
CA SER A 39 -8.58 -16.58 -30.60
C SER A 39 -9.98 -17.11 -30.91
N PHE A 40 -10.98 -16.68 -30.13
CA PHE A 40 -12.40 -16.94 -30.37
C PHE A 40 -13.16 -15.61 -30.25
N PRO A 41 -13.31 -14.86 -31.36
CA PRO A 41 -13.93 -13.52 -31.34
C PRO A 41 -15.36 -13.53 -30.79
N GLU A 42 -16.12 -14.58 -31.10
CA GLU A 42 -17.51 -14.78 -30.64
C GLU A 42 -17.62 -14.93 -29.12
N LEU A 43 -16.56 -15.42 -28.45
CA LEU A 43 -16.53 -15.59 -26.99
C LEU A 43 -16.05 -14.32 -26.26
N ASN A 44 -15.55 -13.31 -27.00
CA ASN A 44 -14.93 -12.09 -26.47
C ASN A 44 -14.03 -12.33 -25.24
N SER A 45 -13.37 -13.50 -25.22
CA SER A 45 -12.77 -14.02 -24.00
C SER A 45 -11.31 -13.58 -23.91
N LYS A 46 -10.98 -12.84 -22.85
CA LYS A 46 -9.58 -12.54 -22.47
C LYS A 46 -8.82 -13.75 -21.95
N ILE A 47 -9.55 -14.83 -21.64
CA ILE A 47 -9.11 -15.94 -20.79
C ILE A 47 -8.58 -17.11 -21.63
N VAL A 48 -9.18 -17.35 -22.79
CA VAL A 48 -8.88 -18.47 -23.69
C VAL A 48 -7.98 -18.00 -24.82
N GLN A 49 -6.67 -17.99 -24.57
CA GLN A 49 -5.64 -17.67 -25.58
C GLN A 49 -5.15 -18.96 -26.23
N CYS A 50 -5.26 -19.08 -27.56
CA CYS A 50 -4.94 -20.30 -28.29
C CYS A 50 -3.60 -20.22 -29.06
N ALA A 51 -3.06 -21.39 -29.34
CA ALA A 51 -1.96 -21.61 -30.26
C ALA A 51 -2.28 -22.80 -31.19
N VAL A 52 -1.83 -22.69 -32.45
CA VAL A 52 -1.82 -23.80 -33.40
C VAL A 52 -0.46 -24.49 -33.28
N LEU A 53 -0.46 -25.82 -33.15
CA LEU A 53 0.73 -26.65 -33.12
C LEU A 53 0.71 -27.60 -34.31
N VAL A 54 1.79 -27.59 -35.10
CA VAL A 54 2.04 -28.58 -36.16
C VAL A 54 3.27 -29.40 -35.79
N SER A 55 3.13 -30.71 -35.71
CA SER A 55 4.21 -31.62 -35.32
C SER A 55 4.28 -32.91 -36.13
N GLU A 56 5.42 -33.58 -36.09
CA GLU A 56 5.62 -34.91 -36.63
C GLU A 56 5.92 -35.91 -35.51
N ASN A 57 5.54 -37.18 -35.72
CA ASN A 57 5.63 -38.23 -34.71
C ASN A 57 7.05 -38.76 -34.47
N GLN A 58 8.05 -38.16 -35.12
CA GLN A 58 9.45 -38.56 -35.04
C GLN A 58 10.31 -37.32 -34.85
N LYS A 59 11.17 -37.32 -33.83
CA LYS A 59 12.15 -36.27 -33.59
C LYS A 59 13.13 -36.14 -34.77
N ARG A 60 13.46 -34.89 -35.10
CA ARG A 60 14.53 -34.54 -36.05
C ARG A 60 15.50 -33.60 -35.35
N LYS A 61 16.73 -34.06 -35.12
CA LYS A 61 17.78 -33.27 -34.46
C LYS A 61 18.18 -32.08 -35.32
N GLY A 62 18.35 -30.90 -34.71
CA GLY A 62 18.76 -29.67 -35.41
C GLY A 62 17.70 -29.09 -36.36
N TYR A 63 16.46 -29.58 -36.30
CA TYR A 63 15.38 -29.07 -37.15
C TYR A 63 14.93 -27.69 -36.66
N HIS A 64 14.96 -26.71 -37.57
CA HIS A 64 14.50 -25.36 -37.28
C HIS A 64 13.00 -25.27 -37.58
N GLY A 65 12.19 -25.21 -36.52
CA GLY A 65 10.76 -24.95 -36.61
C GLY A 65 10.46 -23.49 -36.90
N VAL A 66 9.28 -23.22 -37.47
CA VAL A 66 8.78 -21.86 -37.71
C VAL A 66 7.79 -21.49 -36.62
N TYR A 67 8.11 -20.47 -35.84
CA TYR A 67 7.28 -20.02 -34.73
C TYR A 67 6.80 -18.61 -35.01
N ILE A 68 5.51 -18.35 -34.84
CA ILE A 68 4.89 -17.07 -35.17
C ILE A 68 4.11 -16.55 -33.96
N ASN A 69 4.41 -15.32 -33.53
CA ASN A 69 3.77 -14.69 -32.37
C ASN A 69 2.84 -13.55 -32.76
N LEU A 70 1.52 -13.76 -32.63
CA LEU A 70 0.52 -12.71 -32.86
C LEU A 70 0.05 -12.03 -31.58
N ASN A 71 0.59 -12.37 -30.41
CA ASN A 71 0.19 -11.77 -29.13
C ASN A 71 0.45 -10.25 -29.07
N LYS A 72 1.42 -9.74 -29.85
CA LYS A 72 1.74 -8.30 -29.91
C LYS A 72 0.76 -7.48 -30.76
N ALA A 73 -0.05 -8.11 -31.60
CA ALA A 73 -1.04 -7.37 -32.40
C ALA A 73 -2.16 -6.82 -31.51
N PRO A 74 -2.78 -5.67 -31.87
CA PRO A 74 -3.86 -5.07 -31.11
C PRO A 74 -4.94 -6.09 -30.74
N GLN A 75 -5.53 -5.94 -29.55
CA GLN A 75 -6.51 -6.91 -29.04
C GLN A 75 -7.74 -7.07 -29.96
N SER A 76 -8.15 -6.00 -30.63
CA SER A 76 -9.27 -5.99 -31.57
C SER A 76 -8.88 -6.36 -33.01
N ALA A 77 -7.60 -6.65 -33.28
CA ALA A 77 -7.15 -6.92 -34.64
C ALA A 77 -7.73 -8.23 -35.18
N ASN A 78 -8.03 -8.24 -36.48
CA ASN A 78 -8.32 -9.45 -37.22
C ASN A 78 -7.04 -10.29 -37.32
N LYS A 79 -6.96 -11.40 -36.56
CA LYS A 79 -5.75 -12.23 -36.49
C LYS A 79 -5.43 -12.93 -37.81
N GLU A 80 -6.42 -13.19 -38.66
CA GLU A 80 -6.20 -13.73 -40.00
C GLU A 80 -5.45 -12.71 -40.86
N GLU A 81 -5.91 -11.46 -40.89
CA GLU A 81 -5.22 -10.39 -41.63
C GLU A 81 -3.81 -10.16 -41.09
N VAL A 82 -3.64 -10.10 -39.77
CA VAL A 82 -2.31 -9.95 -39.16
C VAL A 82 -1.38 -11.09 -39.57
N PHE A 83 -1.89 -12.32 -39.62
CA PHE A 83 -1.13 -13.50 -40.05
C PHE A 83 -0.76 -13.42 -41.54
N LEU A 84 -1.74 -13.13 -42.41
CA LEU A 84 -1.57 -13.10 -43.87
C LEU A 84 -0.70 -11.94 -44.35
N GLN A 85 -0.81 -10.77 -43.70
CA GLN A 85 0.04 -9.62 -44.01
C GLN A 85 1.50 -9.90 -43.65
N GLY A 86 1.73 -10.78 -42.67
CA GLY A 86 3.04 -11.26 -42.29
C GLY A 86 3.94 -10.18 -41.70
N SER A 87 4.78 -10.57 -40.75
CA SER A 87 5.93 -9.76 -40.38
C SER A 87 7.10 -10.68 -40.12
N GLU A 88 8.24 -10.43 -40.77
CA GLU A 88 9.50 -11.09 -40.42
C GLU A 88 9.79 -10.94 -38.92
N LYS A 89 9.42 -9.80 -38.33
CA LYS A 89 9.60 -9.52 -36.89
C LYS A 89 8.73 -10.40 -35.97
N ALA A 90 7.68 -11.03 -36.50
CA ALA A 90 6.80 -11.92 -35.76
C ALA A 90 7.16 -13.40 -35.95
N THR A 91 8.09 -13.71 -36.85
CA THR A 91 8.46 -15.06 -37.27
C THR A 91 9.85 -15.42 -36.77
N PHE A 92 9.99 -16.60 -36.15
CA PHE A 92 11.21 -17.07 -35.54
C PHE A 92 11.57 -18.46 -36.08
N LEU A 93 12.84 -18.66 -36.39
CA LEU A 93 13.40 -19.94 -36.81
C LEU A 93 14.25 -20.48 -35.68
N ILE A 94 13.75 -21.49 -34.96
CA ILE A 94 14.39 -21.99 -33.73
C ILE A 94 14.53 -23.51 -33.79
N ASP A 95 15.71 -23.98 -33.42
CA ASP A 95 15.92 -25.39 -33.09
C ASP A 95 15.21 -25.72 -31.76
N GLN A 96 14.25 -26.64 -31.80
CA GLN A 96 13.44 -27.00 -30.64
C GLN A 96 14.26 -27.53 -29.46
N ASP A 97 15.45 -28.10 -29.72
CA ASP A 97 16.31 -28.61 -28.65
C ASP A 97 16.78 -27.48 -27.71
N LYS A 98 16.83 -26.23 -28.22
CA LYS A 98 17.16 -25.03 -27.44
C LYS A 98 16.11 -24.64 -26.39
N PHE A 99 14.90 -25.20 -26.43
CA PHE A 99 13.92 -24.99 -25.35
C PHE A 99 14.34 -25.67 -24.05
N SER A 100 15.15 -26.72 -24.13
CA SER A 100 15.65 -27.45 -22.97
C SER A 100 16.69 -26.67 -22.16
N CYS A 101 17.27 -25.59 -22.73
CA CYS A 101 18.22 -24.72 -22.04
C CYS A 101 17.60 -23.94 -20.87
N ILE A 102 16.27 -23.77 -20.87
CA ILE A 102 15.56 -23.10 -19.78
C ILE A 102 14.95 -24.16 -18.85
N PRO A 103 15.16 -24.07 -17.52
CA PRO A 103 14.55 -24.99 -16.56
C PRO A 103 13.02 -25.04 -16.68
N GLY A 104 12.48 -26.25 -16.90
CA GLY A 104 11.05 -26.50 -17.12
C GLY A 104 10.62 -26.38 -18.60
N SER A 105 11.59 -26.19 -19.49
CA SER A 105 11.47 -26.24 -20.96
C SER A 105 10.29 -25.44 -21.54
N PRO A 106 10.08 -24.17 -21.16
CA PRO A 106 9.06 -23.34 -21.79
C PRO A 106 9.35 -23.16 -23.28
N ILE A 107 8.29 -23.14 -24.10
CA ILE A 107 8.39 -22.93 -25.56
C ILE A 107 8.45 -21.43 -25.86
N ALA A 108 9.46 -20.76 -25.28
CA ALA A 108 9.70 -19.34 -25.44
C ALA A 108 10.65 -19.11 -26.62
N TYR A 109 10.13 -19.08 -27.85
CA TYR A 109 10.95 -19.00 -29.06
C TYR A 109 11.48 -17.59 -29.38
N TRP A 110 10.91 -16.55 -28.79
CA TRP A 110 11.29 -15.15 -29.02
C TRP A 110 12.48 -14.66 -28.18
N ILE A 111 12.95 -15.46 -27.23
CA ILE A 111 14.09 -15.11 -26.40
C ILE A 111 15.39 -15.22 -27.21
N SER A 112 16.34 -14.33 -26.93
CA SER A 112 17.64 -14.33 -27.57
C SER A 112 18.50 -15.52 -27.16
N GLU A 113 19.50 -15.85 -27.99
CA GLU A 113 20.45 -16.91 -27.68
C GLU A 113 21.23 -16.61 -26.40
N LYS A 114 21.65 -15.34 -26.21
CA LYS A 114 22.36 -14.89 -25.01
C LYS A 114 21.59 -15.15 -23.72
N LEU A 115 20.26 -14.93 -23.72
CA LEU A 115 19.44 -15.25 -22.57
C LEU A 115 19.37 -16.77 -22.32
N ARG A 116 19.24 -17.58 -23.39
CA ARG A 116 19.26 -19.06 -23.25
C ARG A 116 20.57 -19.57 -22.67
N GLU A 117 21.69 -19.04 -23.16
CA GLU A 117 23.04 -19.37 -22.67
C GLU A 117 23.19 -18.97 -21.20
N THR A 118 22.67 -17.79 -20.83
CA THR A 118 22.67 -17.35 -19.43
C THR A 118 21.89 -18.31 -18.52
N PHE A 119 20.72 -18.79 -18.95
CA PHE A 119 19.96 -19.80 -18.19
C PHE A 119 20.67 -21.15 -18.08
N ALA A 120 21.40 -21.57 -19.11
CA ALA A 120 22.12 -22.84 -19.13
C ALA A 120 23.43 -22.79 -18.33
N GLY A 121 24.12 -21.64 -18.32
CA GLY A 121 25.47 -21.49 -17.77
C GLY A 121 25.55 -20.83 -16.40
N SER A 122 24.49 -20.17 -15.91
CA SER A 122 24.51 -19.44 -14.64
C SER A 122 23.90 -20.24 -13.49
N LEU A 123 24.30 -19.90 -12.26
CA LEU A 123 23.57 -20.33 -11.08
C LEU A 123 22.15 -19.76 -11.10
N SER A 124 21.22 -20.41 -10.42
CA SER A 124 19.86 -19.90 -10.25
C SER A 124 19.72 -19.11 -8.94
N ILE A 125 18.68 -18.31 -8.79
CA ILE A 125 18.36 -17.66 -7.50
C ILE A 125 18.26 -18.69 -6.37
N GLU A 126 17.69 -19.89 -6.61
CA GLU A 126 17.61 -20.95 -5.58
C GLU A 126 18.97 -21.29 -4.97
N SER A 127 20.04 -21.21 -5.76
CA SER A 127 21.41 -21.56 -5.35
C SER A 127 22.03 -20.53 -4.40
N VAL A 128 21.60 -19.26 -4.47
CA VAL A 128 22.16 -18.14 -3.68
C VAL A 128 21.20 -17.64 -2.60
N ALA A 129 19.90 -17.81 -2.82
CA ALA A 129 18.83 -17.37 -1.94
C ALA A 129 17.64 -18.35 -2.03
N PRO A 130 17.58 -19.36 -1.15
CA PRO A 130 16.47 -20.31 -1.11
C PRO A 130 15.10 -19.61 -1.13
N VAL A 131 14.26 -19.99 -2.09
CA VAL A 131 12.95 -19.37 -2.29
C VAL A 131 11.86 -20.26 -1.70
N ARG A 132 11.09 -19.74 -0.74
CA ARG A 132 10.10 -20.52 0.01
C ARG A 132 8.77 -19.78 0.14
N GLN A 133 7.71 -20.58 0.23
CA GLN A 133 6.38 -20.09 0.55
C GLN A 133 6.11 -20.25 2.05
N GLY A 134 5.31 -19.34 2.58
CA GLY A 134 4.93 -19.35 3.98
C GLY A 134 3.62 -20.08 4.24
N PHE A 135 3.01 -19.81 5.39
CA PHE A 135 1.82 -20.52 5.83
C PHE A 135 0.52 -19.81 5.46
N GLN A 136 -0.55 -20.58 5.29
CA GLN A 136 -1.92 -20.10 5.21
C GLN A 136 -2.56 -20.28 6.59
N THR A 137 -3.29 -19.27 7.06
CA THR A 137 -3.90 -19.30 8.40
C THR A 137 -5.09 -20.25 8.52
N GLY A 138 -5.74 -20.59 7.40
CA GLY A 138 -7.02 -21.31 7.38
C GLY A 138 -8.23 -20.49 7.83
N ASP A 139 -8.01 -19.42 8.61
CA ASP A 139 -9.02 -18.49 9.10
C ASP A 139 -8.41 -17.08 9.28
N ASN A 140 -8.60 -16.21 8.28
CA ASN A 140 -8.02 -14.86 8.32
C ASN A 140 -8.64 -13.98 9.41
N ASP A 141 -9.95 -14.09 9.65
CA ASP A 141 -10.66 -13.21 10.61
C ASP A 141 -10.29 -13.52 12.05
N ARG A 142 -9.90 -14.76 12.32
CA ARG A 142 -9.36 -15.15 13.62
C ARG A 142 -7.91 -14.72 13.82
N PHE A 143 -7.04 -15.03 12.87
CA PHE A 143 -5.60 -14.97 13.09
C PHE A 143 -4.93 -13.67 12.63
N LEU A 144 -5.55 -12.86 11.77
CA LEU A 144 -4.91 -11.68 11.18
C LEU A 144 -5.57 -10.37 11.59
N ARG A 145 -4.73 -9.36 11.82
CA ARG A 145 -5.15 -7.97 12.01
C ARG A 145 -4.22 -7.05 11.21
N LEU A 146 -4.66 -5.83 10.94
CA LEU A 146 -3.76 -4.72 10.67
C LEU A 146 -3.08 -4.33 11.98
N TRP A 147 -1.81 -3.92 11.92
CA TRP A 147 -1.01 -3.67 13.12
C TRP A 147 -1.63 -2.61 14.05
N HIS A 148 -2.35 -1.63 13.50
CA HIS A 148 -2.96 -0.55 14.28
C HIS A 148 -4.23 -0.98 15.04
N GLU A 149 -4.80 -2.14 14.73
CA GLU A 149 -5.98 -2.70 15.40
C GLU A 149 -5.63 -3.35 16.76
N VAL A 150 -4.35 -3.70 16.98
CA VAL A 150 -3.96 -4.51 18.14
C VAL A 150 -3.34 -3.66 19.23
N ASP A 151 -3.47 -4.13 20.47
CA ASP A 151 -2.69 -3.60 21.60
C ASP A 151 -1.20 -3.72 21.30
N PHE A 152 -0.54 -2.57 21.15
CA PHE A 152 0.86 -2.49 20.75
C PHE A 152 1.78 -3.12 21.81
N SER A 153 1.36 -3.17 23.08
CA SER A 153 2.10 -3.88 24.13
C SER A 153 2.16 -5.39 23.90
N LYS A 154 1.26 -5.96 23.09
CA LYS A 154 1.24 -7.39 22.71
C LYS A 154 1.87 -7.65 21.35
N PHE A 155 2.34 -6.61 20.66
CA PHE A 155 3.03 -6.71 19.38
C PHE A 155 4.54 -6.83 19.58
N GLU A 156 5.16 -7.76 18.86
CA GLU A 156 6.60 -7.97 18.81
C GLU A 156 7.05 -7.97 17.36
N PHE A 157 7.60 -6.84 16.91
CA PHE A 157 7.99 -6.63 15.53
C PHE A 157 9.43 -7.03 15.21
N ASN A 158 10.23 -7.37 16.23
CA ASN A 158 11.66 -7.65 16.09
C ASN A 158 12.08 -8.98 16.74
N ALA A 159 11.15 -9.94 16.81
CA ALA A 159 11.45 -11.28 17.29
C ALA A 159 12.51 -11.99 16.44
N GLU A 160 13.29 -12.86 17.07
CA GLU A 160 14.25 -13.75 16.41
C GLU A 160 13.76 -15.20 16.40
N SER A 161 12.76 -15.52 17.23
CA SER A 161 12.15 -16.84 17.29
C SER A 161 10.76 -16.78 17.93
N LYS A 162 9.98 -17.86 17.74
CA LYS A 162 8.70 -18.04 18.45
C LYS A 162 8.87 -18.10 19.97
N ASP A 163 9.99 -18.66 20.46
CA ASP A 163 10.22 -18.79 21.89
C ASP A 163 10.48 -17.42 22.53
N GLN A 164 11.10 -16.50 21.80
CA GLN A 164 11.23 -15.11 22.24
C GLN A 164 9.86 -14.41 22.34
N VAL A 165 8.96 -14.63 21.37
CA VAL A 165 7.58 -14.10 21.40
C VAL A 165 6.86 -14.61 22.66
N TRP A 166 6.96 -15.91 22.94
CA TRP A 166 6.28 -16.54 24.07
C TRP A 166 6.86 -16.11 25.43
N SER A 167 8.19 -16.06 25.55
CA SER A 167 8.87 -15.62 26.79
C SER A 167 8.54 -14.18 27.18
N LYS A 168 8.27 -13.31 26.18
CA LYS A 168 7.85 -11.92 26.39
C LYS A 168 6.33 -11.77 26.55
N ASN A 169 5.58 -12.87 26.58
CA ASN A 169 4.11 -12.90 26.62
C ASN A 169 3.46 -12.05 25.50
N LYS A 170 4.06 -12.10 24.30
CA LYS A 170 3.59 -11.38 23.12
C LYS A 170 2.64 -12.26 22.32
N LYS A 171 1.73 -11.62 21.59
CA LYS A 171 0.71 -12.30 20.79
C LYS A 171 0.89 -12.07 19.30
N TRP A 172 1.21 -10.85 18.91
CA TRP A 172 1.19 -10.47 17.50
C TRP A 172 2.61 -10.35 16.96
N VAL A 173 2.84 -10.89 15.75
CA VAL A 173 4.11 -10.73 15.02
C VAL A 173 3.82 -10.30 13.57
N PRO A 174 4.73 -9.57 12.91
CA PRO A 174 4.55 -9.16 11.51
C PRO A 174 4.32 -10.35 10.57
N TYR A 175 3.48 -10.16 9.57
CA TYR A 175 3.08 -11.20 8.62
C TYR A 175 3.05 -10.69 7.18
N ASN A 176 3.98 -11.16 6.33
CA ASN A 176 4.01 -10.81 4.91
C ASN A 176 2.83 -11.45 4.17
N LYS A 177 1.82 -10.64 3.83
CA LYS A 177 0.62 -11.06 3.07
C LYS A 177 0.67 -10.73 1.57
N GLY A 178 1.78 -10.18 1.09
CA GLY A 178 1.85 -9.55 -0.23
C GLY A 178 1.40 -8.10 -0.13
N GLY A 179 0.52 -7.65 -1.03
CA GLY A 179 0.00 -6.27 -1.05
C GLY A 179 0.15 -5.62 -2.42
N ASP A 180 -0.08 -4.31 -2.45
CA ASP A 180 -0.03 -3.52 -3.68
C ASP A 180 1.38 -3.49 -4.29
N PHE A 181 1.48 -3.11 -5.57
CA PHE A 181 2.76 -3.02 -6.26
C PHE A 181 3.68 -2.00 -5.58
N LYS A 182 4.80 -2.48 -5.05
CA LYS A 182 5.84 -1.68 -4.40
C LYS A 182 7.18 -2.41 -4.48
N LYS A 183 8.24 -1.70 -4.84
CA LYS A 183 9.64 -2.15 -4.81
C LYS A 183 10.32 -1.71 -3.51
N TRP A 184 11.39 -2.41 -3.18
CA TRP A 184 12.40 -2.09 -2.14
C TRP A 184 11.95 -2.20 -0.69
N PHE A 185 10.84 -1.59 -0.26
CA PHE A 185 10.39 -1.65 1.14
C PHE A 185 8.90 -1.32 1.28
N GLY A 186 8.22 -1.87 2.28
CA GLY A 186 6.83 -1.54 2.62
C GLY A 186 5.84 -2.71 2.46
N ASN A 187 4.53 -2.39 2.47
CA ASN A 187 3.41 -3.34 2.65
C ASN A 187 3.46 -4.08 4.00
N ASN A 188 4.03 -3.42 4.99
CA ASN A 188 4.16 -3.88 6.36
C ASN A 188 2.87 -3.56 7.10
N ASP A 189 1.78 -4.26 6.76
CA ASP A 189 0.43 -3.92 7.21
C ASP A 189 -0.10 -4.92 8.25
N TYR A 190 0.13 -6.22 7.99
CA TYR A 190 -0.54 -7.32 8.69
C TYR A 190 0.32 -7.87 9.83
N VAL A 191 -0.38 -8.26 10.89
CA VAL A 191 0.15 -9.04 12.01
C VAL A 191 -0.66 -10.32 12.18
N VAL A 192 0.00 -11.37 12.66
CA VAL A 192 -0.61 -12.68 12.93
C VAL A 192 -0.53 -13.04 14.40
N ALA A 193 -1.60 -13.61 14.95
CA ALA A 193 -1.61 -14.14 16.30
C ALA A 193 -0.71 -15.40 16.36
N PHE A 194 0.33 -15.33 17.18
CA PHE A 194 1.46 -16.27 17.22
C PHE A 194 1.93 -16.57 18.65
N ASP A 195 1.07 -16.30 19.64
CA ASP A 195 1.20 -16.87 20.99
C ASP A 195 1.08 -18.41 20.93
N HIS A 196 1.32 -19.08 22.07
CA HIS A 196 1.35 -20.54 22.15
C HIS A 196 0.06 -21.19 21.64
N ASP A 197 -1.11 -20.66 22.03
CA ASP A 197 -2.41 -21.23 21.68
C ASP A 197 -2.76 -21.03 20.21
N ASN A 198 -2.48 -19.86 19.64
CA ASN A 198 -2.74 -19.61 18.22
C ASN A 198 -1.72 -20.36 17.34
N TYR A 199 -0.46 -20.47 17.76
CA TYR A 199 0.55 -21.25 17.05
C TYR A 199 0.16 -22.73 16.95
N ASN A 200 -0.30 -23.34 18.04
CA ASN A 200 -0.72 -24.74 18.06
C ASN A 200 -1.88 -24.99 17.08
N GLN A 201 -2.81 -24.05 16.97
CA GLN A 201 -3.93 -24.16 16.03
C GLN A 201 -3.50 -23.94 14.58
N LEU A 202 -2.65 -22.95 14.32
CA LEU A 202 -2.04 -22.76 12.99
C LEU A 202 -1.25 -23.99 12.55
N SER A 203 -0.67 -24.74 13.49
CA SER A 203 0.09 -25.96 13.19
C SER A 203 -0.77 -27.11 12.64
N THR A 204 -2.08 -27.05 12.83
CA THR A 204 -3.06 -28.04 12.36
C THR A 204 -4.02 -27.50 11.29
N LEU A 205 -4.03 -26.17 11.06
CA LEU A 205 -4.92 -25.50 10.12
C LEU A 205 -4.17 -25.01 8.86
N GLY A 206 -4.95 -24.66 7.83
CA GLY A 206 -4.41 -24.14 6.57
C GLY A 206 -3.48 -25.15 5.91
N ASN A 207 -2.18 -24.83 5.86
CA ASN A 207 -1.14 -25.72 5.33
C ASN A 207 -0.11 -26.15 6.40
N CYS A 208 -0.50 -26.13 7.68
CA CYS A 208 0.25 -26.70 8.81
C CYS A 208 1.62 -26.06 9.08
N LEU A 209 1.74 -24.74 8.88
CA LEU A 209 2.97 -23.97 9.12
C LEU A 209 4.22 -24.54 8.41
N PRO A 210 4.33 -24.49 7.07
CA PRO A 210 5.57 -24.87 6.39
C PRO A 210 6.68 -23.83 6.62
N SER A 211 7.93 -24.19 6.35
CA SER A 211 9.08 -23.27 6.38
C SER A 211 9.36 -22.63 7.77
N ARG A 212 8.97 -23.31 8.86
CA ARG A 212 9.10 -22.79 10.25
C ARG A 212 10.51 -22.33 10.62
N ASN A 213 11.52 -22.99 10.07
CA ASN A 213 12.94 -22.69 10.25
C ASN A 213 13.41 -21.37 9.60
N LEU A 214 12.53 -20.72 8.83
CA LEU A 214 12.78 -19.46 8.14
C LEU A 214 11.97 -18.30 8.69
N TYR A 215 11.04 -18.56 9.61
CA TYR A 215 10.32 -17.48 10.30
C TYR A 215 11.31 -16.60 11.07
N PHE A 216 10.97 -15.32 11.18
CA PHE A 216 11.73 -14.28 11.88
C PHE A 216 13.07 -13.88 11.23
N LYS A 217 13.49 -14.54 10.15
CA LYS A 217 14.71 -14.18 9.41
C LYS A 217 14.45 -13.01 8.46
N LYS A 218 15.47 -12.14 8.30
CA LYS A 218 15.51 -11.14 7.25
C LYS A 218 15.40 -11.83 5.88
N SER A 219 14.61 -11.27 4.99
CA SER A 219 14.29 -11.90 3.70
C SER A 219 13.91 -10.88 2.63
N ILE A 220 13.84 -11.33 1.38
CA ILE A 220 13.27 -10.55 0.27
C ILE A 220 11.87 -11.10 0.00
N THR A 221 10.85 -10.27 0.03
CA THR A 221 9.45 -10.66 -0.19
C THR A 221 8.85 -9.96 -1.42
N TRP A 222 7.83 -10.56 -2.02
CA TRP A 222 7.04 -9.96 -3.10
C TRP A 222 5.58 -10.36 -2.97
N SER A 223 4.72 -9.66 -3.72
CA SER A 223 3.32 -10.05 -3.87
C SER A 223 3.22 -11.12 -4.95
N ALA A 224 2.95 -12.37 -4.56
CA ALA A 224 2.91 -13.47 -5.52
C ALA A 224 1.73 -13.32 -6.50
N LEU A 225 0.56 -12.88 -6.02
CA LEU A 225 -0.60 -12.61 -6.88
C LEU A 225 -0.73 -11.11 -7.12
N THR A 226 -0.56 -10.67 -8.37
CA THR A 226 -0.73 -9.26 -8.75
C THR A 226 -1.15 -9.13 -10.21
N SER A 227 -2.02 -8.16 -10.49
CA SER A 227 -2.37 -7.75 -11.86
C SER A 227 -1.53 -6.57 -12.35
N SER A 228 -0.56 -6.12 -11.54
CA SER A 228 0.37 -5.03 -11.82
C SER A 228 1.78 -5.58 -12.07
N HIS A 229 2.80 -4.75 -11.93
CA HIS A 229 4.21 -5.12 -12.06
C HIS A 229 4.67 -6.03 -10.91
N PHE A 230 5.70 -6.84 -11.17
CA PHE A 230 6.45 -7.54 -10.14
C PHE A 230 7.31 -6.55 -9.36
N GLY A 231 7.38 -6.69 -8.03
CA GLY A 231 8.22 -5.86 -7.18
C GLY A 231 8.66 -6.63 -5.94
N ALA A 232 9.98 -6.72 -5.75
CA ALA A 232 10.62 -7.33 -4.61
C ALA A 232 11.00 -6.27 -3.56
N ARG A 233 10.86 -6.64 -2.28
CA ARG A 233 11.03 -5.74 -1.12
C ARG A 233 11.84 -6.41 -0.03
N LEU A 234 12.62 -5.62 0.69
CA LEU A 234 13.20 -6.00 1.96
C LEU A 234 12.09 -6.27 2.99
N SER A 235 12.11 -7.47 3.57
CA SER A 235 11.40 -7.82 4.79
C SER A 235 12.43 -7.94 5.94
N PRO A 236 12.35 -7.07 6.96
CA PRO A 236 13.23 -7.13 8.12
C PRO A 236 13.13 -8.45 8.90
N LYS A 237 14.04 -8.65 9.86
CA LYS A 237 13.85 -9.71 10.87
C LYS A 237 12.57 -9.48 11.67
N GLY A 238 12.04 -10.52 12.31
CA GLY A 238 10.77 -10.45 13.04
C GLY A 238 9.54 -10.92 12.27
N PHE A 239 9.64 -11.04 10.95
CA PHE A 239 8.49 -11.39 10.11
C PHE A 239 8.25 -12.90 10.01
N THR A 240 6.98 -13.26 10.08
CA THR A 240 6.47 -14.48 9.48
C THR A 240 5.89 -14.15 8.09
N PHE A 241 5.55 -15.15 7.28
CA PHE A 241 5.14 -14.91 5.91
C PHE A 241 4.08 -15.89 5.42
N SER A 242 3.31 -15.45 4.43
CA SER A 242 2.22 -16.22 3.82
C SER A 242 2.64 -16.92 2.55
N ALA A 243 1.74 -17.71 1.96
CA ALA A 243 1.93 -18.24 0.61
C ALA A 243 1.95 -17.12 -0.46
N LYS A 244 1.18 -16.04 -0.28
CA LYS A 244 1.09 -14.91 -1.24
C LYS A 244 2.04 -13.74 -0.95
N GLY A 245 2.74 -13.80 0.18
CA GLY A 245 3.93 -13.01 0.53
C GLY A 245 5.16 -13.93 0.58
N ALA A 246 5.41 -14.66 -0.51
CA ALA A 246 6.54 -15.56 -0.62
C ALA A 246 7.87 -14.82 -0.40
N CYS A 247 8.91 -15.56 -0.01
CA CYS A 247 10.17 -14.99 0.41
C CYS A 247 11.38 -15.73 -0.17
N ALA A 248 12.46 -15.00 -0.46
CA ALA A 248 13.79 -15.50 -0.72
C ALA A 248 14.70 -15.20 0.47
N PHE A 249 15.61 -16.12 0.81
CA PHE A 249 16.47 -16.05 2.00
C PHE A 249 17.96 -16.07 1.65
N PRO A 250 18.53 -14.95 1.14
CA PRO A 250 19.96 -14.83 0.88
C PRO A 250 20.82 -15.11 2.12
N SER A 251 21.99 -15.71 1.92
CA SER A 251 22.86 -16.15 3.02
C SER A 251 23.75 -15.05 3.61
N SER A 252 24.02 -13.99 2.83
CA SER A 252 24.86 -12.86 3.19
C SER A 252 24.20 -11.53 2.81
N GLU A 253 24.65 -10.42 3.42
CA GLU A 253 24.18 -9.07 3.05
C GLU A 253 24.53 -8.69 1.59
N LEU A 254 25.67 -9.20 1.09
CA LEU A 254 26.03 -9.03 -0.32
C LEU A 254 25.00 -9.74 -1.21
N ASP A 255 24.77 -11.04 -0.99
CA ASP A 255 23.77 -11.79 -1.76
C ASP A 255 22.38 -11.16 -1.66
N PHE A 256 22.04 -10.61 -0.48
CA PHE A 256 20.78 -9.89 -0.28
C PHE A 256 20.64 -8.72 -1.25
N SER A 257 21.64 -7.85 -1.29
CA SER A 257 21.64 -6.68 -2.16
C SER A 257 21.59 -7.06 -3.65
N LEU A 258 22.33 -8.09 -4.06
CA LEU A 258 22.41 -8.54 -5.44
C LEU A 258 21.10 -9.19 -5.89
N VAL A 259 20.54 -10.10 -5.09
CA VAL A 259 19.29 -10.80 -5.42
C VAL A 259 18.12 -9.83 -5.41
N CYS A 260 18.03 -8.92 -4.42
CA CYS A 260 16.93 -7.96 -4.37
C CYS A 260 16.98 -6.98 -5.55
N SER A 261 18.18 -6.53 -5.94
CA SER A 261 18.35 -5.64 -7.09
C SER A 261 18.07 -6.35 -8.41
N LEU A 262 18.51 -7.61 -8.57
CA LEU A 262 18.21 -8.42 -9.74
C LEU A 262 16.70 -8.60 -9.90
N LEU A 263 15.99 -8.97 -8.82
CA LEU A 263 14.55 -9.20 -8.86
C LEU A 263 13.73 -7.96 -9.25
N ASN A 264 14.26 -6.76 -9.03
CA ASN A 264 13.64 -5.49 -9.43
C ASN A 264 14.16 -4.95 -10.78
N SER A 265 15.01 -5.70 -11.48
CA SER A 265 15.59 -5.28 -12.76
C SER A 265 14.72 -5.66 -13.96
N GLU A 266 14.96 -4.98 -15.08
CA GLU A 266 14.32 -5.27 -16.37
C GLU A 266 14.71 -6.64 -16.94
N VAL A 267 15.87 -7.18 -16.56
CA VAL A 267 16.28 -8.56 -16.88
C VAL A 267 15.41 -9.60 -16.17
N ALA A 268 15.13 -9.41 -14.89
CA ALA A 268 14.20 -10.28 -14.17
C ALA A 268 12.78 -10.15 -14.73
N ARG A 269 12.33 -8.94 -15.05
CA ARG A 269 11.04 -8.71 -15.71
C ARG A 269 10.94 -9.50 -17.02
N LYS A 270 11.94 -9.41 -17.90
CA LYS A 270 12.00 -10.15 -19.16
C LYS A 270 12.04 -11.67 -18.96
N SER A 271 12.70 -12.14 -17.91
CA SER A 271 12.70 -13.56 -17.53
C SER A 271 11.32 -14.04 -17.07
N LEU A 272 10.62 -13.22 -16.29
CA LEU A 272 9.29 -13.54 -15.76
C LEU A 272 8.21 -13.62 -16.84
N GLU A 273 8.36 -12.92 -17.97
CA GLU A 273 7.41 -12.97 -19.10
C GLU A 273 7.14 -14.40 -19.61
N PHE A 274 8.12 -15.30 -19.53
CA PHE A 274 7.97 -16.70 -19.94
C PHE A 274 8.07 -17.71 -18.80
N LEU A 275 8.65 -17.34 -17.65
CA LEU A 275 8.66 -18.20 -16.46
C LEU A 275 7.32 -18.15 -15.72
N ALA A 276 6.69 -16.97 -15.64
CA ALA A 276 5.43 -16.71 -14.94
C ALA A 276 4.49 -15.87 -15.83
N PRO A 277 3.99 -16.38 -16.97
CA PRO A 277 3.16 -15.62 -17.92
C PRO A 277 1.72 -15.37 -17.42
N THR A 278 1.44 -15.65 -16.15
CA THR A 278 0.13 -15.45 -15.52
C THR A 278 0.26 -14.40 -14.41
N LEU A 279 -0.83 -14.08 -13.73
CA LEU A 279 -0.82 -13.11 -12.62
C LEU A 279 -0.15 -13.62 -11.34
N ASP A 280 0.35 -14.86 -11.32
CA ASP A 280 0.88 -15.53 -10.14
C ASP A 280 2.40 -15.79 -10.27
N PHE A 281 3.19 -14.94 -9.63
CA PHE A 281 4.64 -15.03 -9.47
C PHE A 281 4.99 -16.02 -8.35
N ASN A 282 4.83 -17.30 -8.64
CA ASN A 282 5.03 -18.36 -7.66
C ASN A 282 6.51 -18.59 -7.34
N VAL A 283 6.76 -19.18 -6.17
CA VAL A 283 8.11 -19.58 -5.72
C VAL A 283 8.87 -20.42 -6.75
N GLY A 284 8.14 -21.24 -7.51
CA GLY A 284 8.70 -22.08 -8.56
C GLY A 284 9.30 -21.31 -9.73
N ASP A 285 8.81 -20.11 -10.00
CA ASP A 285 9.20 -19.28 -11.12
C ASP A 285 10.37 -18.41 -10.74
N ILE A 286 10.28 -17.74 -9.58
CA ILE A 286 11.34 -16.85 -9.07
C ILE A 286 12.65 -17.59 -8.88
N ARG A 287 12.60 -18.80 -8.31
CA ARG A 287 13.82 -19.58 -8.01
C ARG A 287 14.62 -19.99 -9.25
N ARG A 288 13.99 -19.99 -10.44
CA ARG A 288 14.60 -20.38 -11.72
C ARG A 288 15.29 -19.23 -12.44
N ILE A 289 15.10 -17.99 -11.99
CA ILE A 289 15.77 -16.83 -12.61
C ILE A 289 17.29 -17.04 -12.47
N PRO A 290 18.06 -16.90 -13.55
CA PRO A 290 19.51 -16.99 -13.50
C PRO A 290 20.09 -15.86 -12.66
N PHE A 291 21.20 -16.13 -11.98
CA PHE A 291 21.94 -15.20 -11.16
C PHE A 291 23.31 -14.99 -11.82
N CYS A 292 23.40 -13.98 -12.69
CA CYS A 292 24.62 -13.56 -13.36
C CYS A 292 25.01 -12.15 -12.89
N VAL A 293 26.06 -12.04 -12.08
CA VAL A 293 26.61 -10.74 -11.64
C VAL A 293 28.12 -10.82 -11.66
N SER A 294 28.77 -9.96 -12.45
CA SER A 294 30.23 -9.90 -12.51
C SER A 294 30.82 -9.35 -11.20
N GLU A 295 32.05 -9.76 -10.88
CA GLU A 295 32.73 -9.33 -9.65
C GLU A 295 32.87 -7.80 -9.57
N HIS A 296 33.09 -7.14 -10.72
CA HIS A 296 33.19 -5.69 -10.80
C HIS A 296 31.86 -4.98 -10.43
N SER A 297 30.72 -5.53 -10.88
CA SER A 297 29.41 -4.95 -10.62
C SER A 297 28.93 -5.13 -9.17
N LYS A 298 29.41 -6.16 -8.45
CA LYS A 298 28.90 -6.52 -7.12
C LYS A 298 28.93 -5.35 -6.14
N SER A 299 30.06 -4.64 -6.07
CA SER A 299 30.24 -3.53 -5.12
C SER A 299 29.34 -2.34 -5.43
N ILE A 300 29.13 -2.04 -6.71
CA ILE A 300 28.26 -0.94 -7.18
C ILE A 300 26.80 -1.25 -6.86
N ILE A 301 26.32 -2.44 -7.23
CA ILE A 301 24.94 -2.88 -6.93
C ILE A 301 24.72 -2.91 -5.40
N HIS A 302 25.69 -3.37 -4.63
CA HIS A 302 25.61 -3.40 -3.18
C HIS A 302 25.44 -1.99 -2.57
N LYS A 303 26.25 -1.03 -3.02
CA LYS A 303 26.14 0.37 -2.61
C LYS A 303 24.80 0.98 -3.03
N ASN A 304 24.40 0.77 -4.29
CA ASN A 304 23.13 1.25 -4.84
C ASN A 304 21.94 0.72 -4.02
N PHE A 305 21.97 -0.56 -3.65
CA PHE A 305 20.91 -1.18 -2.85
C PHE A 305 20.73 -0.51 -1.49
N PHE A 306 21.80 -0.19 -0.75
CA PHE A 306 21.67 0.48 0.54
C PHE A 306 21.08 1.88 0.40
N GLU A 307 21.51 2.63 -0.62
CA GLU A 307 20.97 3.94 -0.89
C GLU A 307 19.48 3.89 -1.24
N ILE A 308 19.08 2.91 -2.06
CA ILE A 308 17.67 2.65 -2.37
C ILE A 308 16.89 2.27 -1.11
N GLN A 309 17.46 1.39 -0.27
CA GLN A 309 16.83 0.93 0.96
C GLN A 309 16.54 2.12 1.88
N ASP A 310 17.50 3.01 2.08
CA ASP A 310 17.36 4.19 2.93
C ASP A 310 16.24 5.12 2.42
N ILE A 311 16.21 5.37 1.10
CA ILE A 311 15.17 6.21 0.48
C ILE A 311 13.78 5.57 0.68
N ALA A 312 13.62 4.30 0.30
CA ALA A 312 12.33 3.61 0.33
C ALA A 312 11.81 3.40 1.76
N GLN A 313 12.69 3.11 2.72
CA GLN A 313 12.33 2.93 4.12
C GLN A 313 11.99 4.27 4.79
N SER A 314 12.75 5.32 4.51
CA SER A 314 12.45 6.67 5.01
C SER A 314 11.11 7.19 4.48
N ASP A 315 10.83 7.00 3.19
CA ASP A 315 9.54 7.35 2.58
C ASP A 315 8.38 6.58 3.24
N TRP A 316 8.48 5.25 3.38
CA TRP A 316 7.43 4.45 4.05
C TRP A 316 7.20 4.90 5.51
N ASN A 317 8.28 5.14 6.26
CA ASN A 317 8.22 5.57 7.66
C ASN A 317 7.84 7.05 7.84
N SER A 318 7.59 7.78 6.75
CA SER A 318 7.08 9.14 6.79
C SER A 318 5.55 9.23 6.90
N PHE A 319 4.84 8.10 6.89
CA PHE A 319 3.39 8.02 6.97
C PHE A 319 2.88 7.22 8.18
N GLU A 320 1.74 7.64 8.74
CA GLU A 320 1.13 7.06 9.94
C GLU A 320 0.71 5.59 9.85
N PHE A 321 0.62 5.04 8.64
CA PHE A 321 0.37 3.61 8.46
C PHE A 321 1.62 2.75 8.69
N SER A 322 2.81 3.36 8.86
CA SER A 322 4.00 2.65 9.33
C SER A 322 4.03 2.63 10.87
N TRP A 323 4.25 1.46 11.47
CA TRP A 323 4.49 1.36 12.91
C TRP A 323 5.84 1.96 13.36
N LEU A 324 6.70 2.38 12.42
CA LEU A 324 7.93 3.13 12.67
C LEU A 324 7.78 4.62 12.33
N PHE A 325 6.56 5.10 12.12
CA PHE A 325 6.27 6.52 11.94
C PHE A 325 6.67 7.31 13.18
N LEU A 326 7.48 8.35 13.00
CA LEU A 326 7.99 9.17 14.09
C LEU A 326 7.14 10.41 14.35
N LYS A 327 6.91 11.21 13.30
CA LYS A 327 6.15 12.47 13.34
C LYS A 327 5.86 12.94 11.91
N SER A 328 4.92 13.89 11.77
CA SER A 328 4.56 14.48 10.47
C SER A 328 5.79 15.01 9.71
N PRO A 329 5.90 14.77 8.39
CA PRO A 329 6.99 15.28 7.57
C PRO A 329 7.14 16.80 7.66
N LEU A 330 6.04 17.54 7.78
CA LEU A 330 6.06 19.01 7.89
C LEU A 330 6.69 19.50 9.19
N LEU A 331 6.62 18.70 10.26
CA LEU A 331 7.32 18.99 11.52
C LEU A 331 8.81 18.63 11.45
N LYS A 332 9.19 17.63 10.64
CA LYS A 332 10.60 17.25 10.45
C LYS A 332 11.41 18.34 9.74
N VAL A 333 10.77 19.05 8.81
CA VAL A 333 11.37 20.16 8.05
C VAL A 333 10.77 21.51 8.42
N ALA A 334 10.26 21.64 9.64
CA ALA A 334 9.54 22.82 10.09
C ALA A 334 10.33 24.10 9.81
N GLN A 335 9.70 25.00 9.07
CA GLN A 335 10.14 26.37 8.83
C GLN A 335 9.21 27.32 9.59
N ASN A 336 9.37 28.63 9.38
CA ASN A 336 8.54 29.65 10.03
C ASN A 336 7.02 29.51 9.74
N SER A 337 6.63 28.89 8.62
CA SER A 337 5.23 28.64 8.26
C SER A 337 5.00 27.24 7.67
N ILE A 338 3.75 26.78 7.68
CA ILE A 338 3.32 25.51 7.09
C ILE A 338 3.60 25.50 5.58
N ARG A 339 3.38 26.63 4.91
CA ARG A 339 3.65 26.79 3.47
C ARG A 339 5.11 26.51 3.13
N ASN A 340 6.03 27.12 3.86
CA ASN A 340 7.46 26.93 3.64
C ASN A 340 7.90 25.50 3.99
N SER A 341 7.34 24.93 5.07
CA SER A 341 7.59 23.54 5.48
C SER A 341 7.14 22.56 4.39
N LEU A 342 5.97 22.79 3.78
CA LEU A 342 5.47 21.99 2.66
C LEU A 342 6.36 22.13 1.43
N GLN A 343 6.80 23.34 1.08
CA GLN A 343 7.69 23.55 -0.04
C GLN A 343 9.00 22.76 0.11
N SER A 344 9.63 22.83 1.29
CA SER A 344 10.84 22.04 1.59
C SER A 344 10.57 20.53 1.52
N HIS A 345 9.41 20.07 2.01
CA HIS A 345 9.03 18.66 1.93
C HIS A 345 8.85 18.19 0.47
N VAL A 346 8.14 18.96 -0.35
CA VAL A 346 7.91 18.67 -1.78
C VAL A 346 9.22 18.62 -2.54
N GLU A 347 10.12 19.57 -2.30
CA GLU A 347 11.43 19.62 -2.95
C GLU A 347 12.29 18.41 -2.57
N SER A 348 12.33 18.08 -1.28
CA SER A 348 13.02 16.87 -0.79
C SER A 348 12.47 15.60 -1.46
N GLY A 349 11.14 15.44 -1.51
CA GLY A 349 10.49 14.30 -2.15
C GLY A 349 10.79 14.18 -3.65
N ARG A 350 10.81 15.30 -4.37
CA ARG A 350 11.21 15.33 -5.79
C ARG A 350 12.66 14.90 -5.99
N ASN A 351 13.57 15.36 -5.12
CA ASN A 351 14.99 15.00 -5.20
C ASN A 351 15.20 13.51 -4.91
N LEU A 352 14.52 12.96 -3.88
CA LEU A 352 14.55 11.53 -3.58
C LEU A 352 13.99 10.68 -4.73
N THR A 353 12.90 11.13 -5.37
CA THR A 353 12.30 10.44 -6.52
C THR A 353 13.28 10.37 -7.70
N LYS A 354 13.91 11.50 -8.06
CA LYS A 354 14.91 11.55 -9.13
C LYS A 354 16.13 10.68 -8.83
N LYS A 355 16.58 10.72 -7.57
CA LYS A 355 17.73 9.93 -7.11
C LYS A 355 17.44 8.43 -7.20
N LEU A 356 16.31 7.99 -6.66
CA LEU A 356 15.89 6.59 -6.73
C LEU A 356 15.78 6.13 -8.19
N LYS A 357 15.11 6.90 -9.04
CA LYS A 357 15.01 6.62 -10.48
C LYS A 357 16.37 6.41 -11.13
N ALA A 358 17.31 7.34 -10.94
CA ALA A 358 18.64 7.25 -11.53
C ALA A 358 19.41 5.99 -11.08
N ILE A 359 19.27 5.60 -9.81
CA ILE A 359 19.93 4.38 -9.29
C ILE A 359 19.26 3.12 -9.87
N GLU A 360 17.94 3.11 -10.04
CA GLU A 360 17.24 2.00 -10.69
C GLU A 360 17.65 1.85 -12.17
N GLU A 361 17.76 2.96 -12.90
CA GLU A 361 18.26 2.98 -14.28
C GLU A 361 19.70 2.48 -14.38
N GLU A 362 20.56 2.88 -13.45
CA GLU A 362 21.93 2.39 -13.37
C GLU A 362 22.01 0.88 -13.09
N ASN A 363 21.22 0.39 -12.13
CA ASN A 363 21.11 -1.04 -11.88
C ASN A 363 20.62 -1.79 -13.12
N ASN A 364 19.63 -1.26 -13.85
CA ASN A 364 19.16 -1.87 -15.09
C ASN A 364 20.26 -1.94 -16.16
N LYS A 365 21.08 -0.89 -16.33
CA LYS A 365 22.24 -0.92 -17.25
C LYS A 365 23.24 -1.99 -16.85
N ILE A 366 23.62 -2.03 -15.58
CA ILE A 366 24.57 -3.01 -15.05
C ILE A 366 24.06 -4.45 -15.26
N PHE A 367 22.77 -4.72 -15.01
CA PHE A 367 22.20 -6.04 -15.26
C PHE A 367 22.06 -6.34 -16.75
N ALA A 368 21.73 -5.37 -17.60
CA ALA A 368 21.71 -5.57 -19.04
C ALA A 368 23.09 -6.02 -19.54
N GLU A 369 24.15 -5.34 -19.12
CA GLU A 369 25.54 -5.67 -19.46
C GLU A 369 25.96 -7.06 -18.93
N ASN A 370 25.72 -7.34 -17.65
CA ASN A 370 26.08 -8.65 -17.05
C ASN A 370 25.40 -9.84 -17.73
N TYR A 371 24.25 -9.63 -18.37
CA TYR A 371 23.49 -10.67 -19.09
C TYR A 371 23.70 -10.61 -20.61
N GLY A 372 24.48 -9.63 -21.11
CA GLY A 372 24.68 -9.38 -22.54
C GLY A 372 23.40 -8.94 -23.27
N LEU A 373 22.41 -8.39 -22.56
CA LEU A 373 21.10 -8.01 -23.09
C LEU A 373 20.99 -6.52 -23.42
N GLU A 374 22.13 -5.84 -23.62
CA GLU A 374 22.15 -4.45 -24.05
C GLU A 374 21.36 -4.28 -25.35
N GLY A 375 20.44 -3.32 -25.36
CA GLY A 375 19.53 -3.09 -26.49
C GLY A 375 18.35 -4.06 -26.59
N GLU A 376 18.27 -5.10 -25.75
CA GLU A 376 17.09 -5.98 -25.70
C GLU A 376 16.17 -5.77 -24.48
N VAL A 377 16.66 -5.07 -23.46
CA VAL A 377 15.87 -4.59 -22.32
C VAL A 377 15.91 -3.07 -22.32
N ASP A 378 14.80 -2.45 -21.92
CA ASP A 378 14.78 -1.01 -21.65
C ASP A 378 15.50 -0.77 -20.32
N THR A 379 16.41 0.19 -20.27
CA THR A 379 17.10 0.55 -19.03
C THR A 379 16.43 1.72 -18.33
N ASP A 380 15.61 2.48 -19.05
CA ASP A 380 14.92 3.64 -18.51
C ASP A 380 13.79 3.20 -17.59
N VAL A 381 13.53 4.00 -16.55
CA VAL A 381 12.50 3.69 -15.56
C VAL A 381 11.35 4.69 -15.69
N PRO A 382 10.14 4.23 -16.07
CA PRO A 382 8.96 5.09 -16.07
C PRO A 382 8.67 5.67 -14.68
N ASP A 383 8.26 6.94 -14.61
CA ASP A 383 8.01 7.63 -13.34
C ASP A 383 6.88 6.96 -12.53
N GLU A 384 5.91 6.32 -13.20
CA GLU A 384 4.82 5.57 -12.59
C GLU A 384 5.25 4.31 -11.82
N ILE A 385 6.48 3.80 -12.05
CA ILE A 385 6.99 2.61 -11.35
C ILE A 385 8.10 2.93 -10.34
N VAL A 386 8.38 4.21 -10.07
CA VAL A 386 9.26 4.65 -8.97
C VAL A 386 8.45 4.69 -7.67
N THR A 387 8.47 3.61 -6.90
CA THR A 387 7.43 3.26 -5.90
C THR A 387 7.58 3.90 -4.51
N ILE A 388 7.79 5.22 -4.45
CA ILE A 388 7.79 6.00 -3.21
C ILE A 388 6.60 6.97 -3.19
N TYR A 389 5.98 7.19 -2.04
CA TYR A 389 4.78 8.02 -1.92
C TYR A 389 5.06 9.52 -2.10
N SER A 390 6.32 9.93 -1.93
CA SER A 390 6.82 11.25 -2.31
C SER A 390 6.76 11.51 -3.83
N ASN A 391 6.56 10.48 -4.65
CA ASN A 391 6.33 10.59 -6.09
C ASN A 391 4.82 10.67 -6.40
N PRO A 392 4.27 11.85 -6.77
CA PRO A 392 2.84 12.00 -7.04
C PRO A 392 2.34 11.16 -8.21
N ILE A 393 3.20 10.87 -9.21
CA ILE A 393 2.82 10.07 -10.39
C ILE A 393 2.55 8.63 -9.99
N TYR A 394 3.43 8.03 -9.18
CA TYR A 394 3.19 6.69 -8.61
C TYR A 394 2.00 6.69 -7.65
N ARG A 395 1.92 7.70 -6.76
CA ARG A 395 0.90 7.75 -5.71
C ARG A 395 -0.53 7.93 -6.25
N TYR A 396 -0.71 8.67 -7.34
CA TYR A 396 -2.03 9.04 -7.87
C TYR A 396 -2.34 8.51 -9.26
N GLY A 397 -1.33 8.05 -10.00
CA GLY A 397 -1.44 7.65 -11.39
C GLY A 397 -1.25 8.81 -12.38
N LYS A 398 -0.86 8.47 -13.62
CA LYS A 398 -0.56 9.42 -14.70
C LYS A 398 -1.80 9.98 -15.42
N THR A 399 -3.00 9.82 -14.86
CA THR A 399 -4.25 10.19 -15.53
C THR A 399 -4.57 11.68 -15.48
N GLN A 400 -3.81 12.45 -14.68
CA GLN A 400 -3.99 13.88 -14.45
C GLN A 400 -2.74 14.64 -14.92
N ASP A 401 -2.93 15.93 -15.25
CA ASP A 401 -1.81 16.82 -15.54
C ASP A 401 -0.98 17.11 -14.27
N PHE A 402 0.23 17.64 -14.46
CA PHE A 402 1.18 17.88 -13.38
C PHE A 402 0.70 18.87 -12.32
N GLU A 403 -0.08 19.89 -12.72
CA GLU A 403 -0.62 20.88 -11.78
C GLU A 403 -1.68 20.24 -10.88
N SER A 404 -2.61 19.48 -11.47
CA SER A 404 -3.62 18.70 -10.73
C SER A 404 -2.99 17.73 -9.74
N LEU A 405 -1.93 17.02 -10.13
CA LEU A 405 -1.18 16.12 -9.24
C LEU A 405 -0.52 16.87 -8.08
N SER A 406 0.05 18.05 -8.36
CA SER A 406 0.69 18.89 -7.35
C SER A 406 -0.33 19.43 -6.33
N PHE A 407 -1.50 19.89 -6.80
CA PHE A 407 -2.59 20.33 -5.94
C PHE A 407 -3.15 19.22 -5.07
N ARG A 408 -3.32 18.02 -5.64
CA ARG A 408 -3.74 16.84 -4.88
C ARG A 408 -2.70 16.45 -3.83
N PHE A 409 -1.41 16.46 -4.18
CA PHE A 409 -0.33 16.15 -3.23
C PHE A 409 -0.34 17.12 -2.05
N GLN A 410 -0.46 18.43 -2.32
CA GLN A 410 -0.57 19.46 -1.29
C GLN A 410 -1.80 19.23 -0.39
N SER A 411 -2.98 19.01 -0.99
CA SER A 411 -4.23 18.80 -0.26
C SER A 411 -4.18 17.57 0.65
N GLU A 412 -3.69 16.43 0.13
CA GLU A 412 -3.56 15.19 0.91
C GLU A 412 -2.48 15.32 2.00
N THR A 413 -1.36 16.01 1.74
CA THR A 413 -0.31 16.25 2.76
C THR A 413 -0.85 17.08 3.93
N LEU A 414 -1.70 18.08 3.68
CA LEU A 414 -2.31 18.84 4.76
C LEU A 414 -3.47 18.09 5.45
N SER A 415 -4.15 17.20 4.73
CA SER A 415 -5.10 16.26 5.34
C SER A 415 -4.37 15.29 6.29
N GLU A 416 -3.17 14.82 5.91
CA GLU A 416 -2.29 14.01 6.76
C GLU A 416 -1.77 14.80 7.97
N LEU A 417 -1.47 16.09 7.82
CA LEU A 417 -1.15 16.96 8.97
C LEU A 417 -2.31 17.05 9.94
N VAL A 418 -3.54 17.24 9.45
CA VAL A 418 -4.75 17.23 10.30
C VAL A 418 -4.90 15.88 11.00
N CYS A 419 -4.71 14.76 10.31
CA CYS A 419 -4.72 13.43 10.93
C CYS A 419 -3.68 13.29 12.04
N TYR A 420 -2.46 13.77 11.82
CA TYR A 420 -1.40 13.76 12.81
C TYR A 420 -1.76 14.60 14.03
N THR A 421 -2.32 15.79 13.83
CA THR A 421 -2.82 16.65 14.90
C THR A 421 -3.91 15.95 15.71
N ILE A 422 -4.87 15.28 15.06
CA ILE A 422 -5.89 14.46 15.76
C ILE A 422 -5.22 13.34 16.55
N GLY A 423 -4.15 12.72 16.03
CA GLY A 423 -3.35 11.74 16.78
C GLY A 423 -2.67 12.33 18.02
N CYS A 424 -2.14 13.55 17.94
CA CYS A 424 -1.61 14.26 19.10
C CYS A 424 -2.71 14.60 20.12
N ILE A 425 -3.88 15.07 19.65
CA ILE A 425 -5.04 15.35 20.52
C ILE A 425 -5.47 14.06 21.23
N MET A 426 -5.56 12.94 20.52
CA MET A 426 -5.94 11.66 21.12
C MET A 426 -4.86 11.04 22.01
N GLY A 427 -3.65 11.59 22.03
CA GLY A 427 -2.49 11.06 22.75
C GLY A 427 -1.78 9.90 22.05
N ARG A 428 -2.18 9.54 20.82
CA ARG A 428 -1.48 8.52 20.02
C ARG A 428 -0.04 8.92 19.73
N TYR A 429 0.18 10.20 19.48
CA TYR A 429 1.49 10.84 19.29
C TYR A 429 1.67 11.99 20.28
N SER A 430 2.89 12.51 20.39
CA SER A 430 3.20 13.69 21.20
C SER A 430 4.20 14.60 20.47
N LEU A 431 4.21 15.89 20.83
CA LEU A 431 5.29 16.80 20.47
C LEU A 431 6.53 16.65 21.36
N ASP A 432 6.37 16.04 22.54
CA ASP A 432 7.45 15.84 23.52
C ASP A 432 8.18 14.50 23.35
N GLN A 433 7.64 13.59 22.53
CA GLN A 433 8.22 12.26 22.28
C GLN A 433 7.98 11.83 20.83
N GLU A 434 9.04 11.37 20.16
CA GLU A 434 8.95 10.83 18.79
C GLU A 434 8.39 9.40 18.78
N GLY A 435 7.62 9.08 17.74
CA GLY A 435 7.07 7.74 17.53
C GLY A 435 5.69 7.56 18.14
N LEU A 436 5.15 6.35 17.98
CA LEU A 436 3.89 5.94 18.60
C LEU A 436 4.03 5.96 20.13
N VAL A 437 3.27 6.83 20.78
CA VAL A 437 3.32 7.03 22.24
C VAL A 437 2.33 6.10 22.95
N TYR A 438 1.07 6.09 22.49
CA TYR A 438 0.01 5.35 23.17
C TYR A 438 -0.84 4.54 22.19
N ALA A 439 -0.92 3.22 22.42
CA ALA A 439 -1.76 2.27 21.68
C ALA A 439 -2.01 0.99 22.51
N ARG A 440 -2.54 1.15 23.73
CA ARG A 440 -2.88 0.05 24.66
C ARG A 440 -4.38 -0.16 24.75
N SER A 441 -4.82 -1.31 25.26
CA SER A 441 -6.26 -1.55 25.45
C SER A 441 -6.85 -0.75 26.61
N SER A 442 -8.10 -0.30 26.46
CA SER A 442 -8.94 0.22 27.57
C SER A 442 -8.37 1.41 28.36
N ASN A 443 -7.62 2.30 27.70
CA ASN A 443 -6.99 3.48 28.33
C ASN A 443 -5.96 3.15 29.44
N GLN A 444 -5.46 1.92 29.53
CA GLN A 444 -4.55 1.49 30.60
C GLN A 444 -3.18 2.15 30.49
N GLY A 445 -2.69 2.76 31.58
CA GLY A 445 -1.37 3.39 31.61
C GLY A 445 -1.33 4.82 31.05
N PHE A 446 -2.47 5.39 30.63
CA PHE A 446 -2.51 6.70 29.99
C PHE A 446 -2.28 7.84 30.99
N ALA A 447 -2.86 7.74 32.19
CA ALA A 447 -2.74 8.77 33.23
C ALA A 447 -1.29 8.91 33.72
N GLU A 448 -0.57 7.79 33.76
CA GLU A 448 0.85 7.73 34.11
C GLU A 448 1.70 8.49 33.09
N LEU A 449 1.47 8.28 31.78
CA LEU A 449 2.15 9.05 30.72
C LEU A 449 1.88 10.56 30.84
N VAL A 450 0.64 10.94 31.16
CA VAL A 450 0.30 12.35 31.41
C VAL A 450 1.08 12.90 32.60
N ALA A 451 1.14 12.15 33.71
CA ALA A 451 1.87 12.56 34.91
C ALA A 451 3.40 12.62 34.71
N GLU A 452 3.95 11.79 33.83
CA GLU A 452 5.36 11.79 33.43
C GLU A 452 5.72 12.98 32.51
N GLY A 453 4.72 13.74 32.06
CA GLY A 453 4.93 14.91 31.19
C GLY A 453 5.06 14.56 29.70
N THR A 454 4.62 13.37 29.28
CA THR A 454 4.67 12.91 27.89
C THR A 454 3.89 13.80 26.92
N TYR A 455 2.93 14.61 27.41
CA TYR A 455 2.09 15.51 26.59
C TYR A 455 2.15 16.98 27.07
N LYS A 456 3.31 17.42 27.55
CA LYS A 456 3.46 18.75 28.17
C LYS A 456 3.30 19.91 27.18
N THR A 457 3.90 19.82 26.00
CA THR A 457 3.91 20.91 25.01
C THR A 457 2.55 21.10 24.34
N PHE A 458 1.85 20.00 24.10
CA PHE A 458 0.47 20.00 23.61
C PHE A 458 -0.31 18.91 24.34
N PRO A 459 -1.10 19.28 25.38
CA PRO A 459 -1.81 18.33 26.22
C PRO A 459 -2.72 17.42 25.41
N ALA A 460 -2.66 16.11 25.62
CA ALA A 460 -3.64 15.21 25.03
C ALA A 460 -5.02 15.45 25.68
N ASP A 461 -6.06 15.13 24.92
CA ASP A 461 -7.44 15.18 25.38
C ASP A 461 -7.66 14.25 26.57
N SER A 462 -8.46 14.70 27.54
CA SER A 462 -8.53 14.05 28.86
C SER A 462 -9.28 12.73 28.87
N ASP A 463 -10.32 12.58 28.04
CA ASP A 463 -11.20 11.40 28.05
C ASP A 463 -11.17 10.61 26.73
N GLY A 464 -10.49 11.13 25.72
CA GLY A 464 -10.34 10.52 24.40
C GLY A 464 -11.58 10.68 23.51
N ILE A 465 -12.44 11.66 23.81
CA ILE A 465 -13.66 11.98 23.06
C ILE A 465 -13.48 13.37 22.43
N LEU A 466 -13.39 13.42 21.10
CA LEU A 466 -13.16 14.67 20.38
C LEU A 466 -14.38 15.06 19.53
N PRO A 467 -15.13 16.11 19.90
CA PRO A 467 -16.27 16.58 19.12
C PRO A 467 -15.90 17.02 17.69
N LEU A 468 -16.72 16.62 16.72
CA LEU A 468 -16.67 17.00 15.31
C LEU A 468 -17.91 17.82 14.93
N THR A 469 -18.00 19.03 15.44
CA THR A 469 -19.19 19.88 15.27
C THR A 469 -19.07 20.83 14.08
N ASP A 470 -20.20 21.09 13.42
CA ASP A 470 -20.34 22.05 12.31
C ASP A 470 -20.31 23.51 12.78
N GLN A 471 -20.63 23.76 14.04
CA GLN A 471 -20.48 25.04 14.74
C GLN A 471 -19.62 24.90 16.00
N GLU A 472 -19.16 26.03 16.54
CA GLU A 472 -18.39 26.07 17.78
C GLU A 472 -19.28 25.86 19.00
N TRP A 473 -19.62 24.60 19.29
CA TRP A 473 -20.36 24.23 20.49
C TRP A 473 -19.47 23.97 21.70
N PHE A 474 -18.21 23.58 21.48
CA PHE A 474 -17.28 23.18 22.54
C PHE A 474 -15.93 23.87 22.35
N ALA A 475 -15.33 24.34 23.45
CA ALA A 475 -14.04 25.02 23.41
C ALA A 475 -12.89 24.09 23.01
N ASP A 476 -13.05 22.79 23.28
CA ASP A 476 -12.11 21.70 23.05
C ASP A 476 -12.45 20.85 21.81
N ASP A 477 -13.28 21.36 20.89
CA ASP A 477 -13.57 20.65 19.64
C ASP A 477 -12.35 20.50 18.72
N ALA A 478 -12.46 19.58 17.74
CA ALA A 478 -11.34 19.27 16.83
C ALA A 478 -10.76 20.49 16.11
N SER A 479 -11.58 21.48 15.75
CA SER A 479 -11.15 22.67 15.00
C SER A 479 -10.34 23.61 15.88
N ASN A 480 -10.83 23.89 17.08
CA ASN A 480 -10.15 24.76 18.04
C ASN A 480 -8.84 24.12 18.51
N ARG A 481 -8.85 22.80 18.74
CA ARG A 481 -7.66 22.02 19.07
C ARG A 481 -6.64 21.98 17.92
N PHE A 482 -7.09 21.96 16.66
CA PHE A 482 -6.21 22.09 15.51
C PHE A 482 -5.55 23.48 15.44
N ARG A 483 -6.33 24.55 15.63
CA ARG A 483 -5.80 25.93 15.72
C ARG A 483 -4.76 26.06 16.83
N GLU A 484 -5.03 25.49 18.00
CA GLU A 484 -4.07 25.47 19.11
C GLU A 484 -2.79 24.74 18.74
N PHE A 485 -2.88 23.57 18.11
CA PHE A 485 -1.72 22.82 17.63
C PHE A 485 -0.86 23.64 16.66
N VAL A 486 -1.49 24.30 15.68
CA VAL A 486 -0.77 25.16 14.72
C VAL A 486 -0.05 26.29 15.44
N ARG A 487 -0.71 26.94 16.40
CA ARG A 487 -0.11 27.98 17.25
C ARG A 487 1.07 27.45 18.06
N THR A 488 0.96 26.26 18.62
CA THR A 488 2.03 25.63 19.43
C THR A 488 3.26 25.30 18.57
N VAL A 489 3.07 24.81 17.35
CA VAL A 489 4.19 24.37 16.49
C VAL A 489 4.82 25.52 15.69
N TRP A 490 4.02 26.42 15.11
CA TRP A 490 4.50 27.50 14.22
C TRP A 490 4.39 28.91 14.83
N GLY A 491 3.94 29.02 16.08
CA GLY A 491 3.83 30.28 16.81
C GLY A 491 2.62 31.13 16.41
N GLU A 492 2.36 32.15 17.23
CA GLU A 492 1.24 33.09 17.03
C GLU A 492 1.45 33.98 15.78
N ALA A 493 2.70 34.33 15.47
CA ALA A 493 3.03 35.30 14.42
C ALA A 493 2.53 34.90 13.03
N TYR A 494 2.52 33.60 12.72
CA TYR A 494 2.08 33.05 11.43
C TYR A 494 0.75 32.31 11.54
N LEU A 495 0.04 32.38 12.67
CA LEU A 495 -1.13 31.54 12.93
C LEU A 495 -2.22 31.72 11.86
N GLN A 496 -2.61 32.96 11.57
CA GLN A 496 -3.66 33.23 10.59
C GLN A 496 -3.23 32.80 9.17
N GLU A 497 -2.00 33.13 8.75
CA GLU A 497 -1.45 32.72 7.46
C GLU A 497 -1.46 31.19 7.31
N ASN A 498 -1.08 30.47 8.37
CA ASN A 498 -1.07 29.02 8.40
C ASN A 498 -2.48 28.43 8.30
N LEU A 499 -3.46 29.00 9.01
CA LEU A 499 -4.86 28.56 8.93
C LEU A 499 -5.43 28.82 7.53
N ASP A 500 -5.19 30.00 6.95
CA ASP A 500 -5.62 30.35 5.59
C ASP A 500 -5.03 29.36 4.58
N PHE A 501 -3.72 29.11 4.66
CA PHE A 501 -3.05 28.17 3.76
C PHE A 501 -3.58 26.73 3.90
N VAL A 502 -3.87 26.28 5.12
CA VAL A 502 -4.46 24.97 5.36
C VAL A 502 -5.84 24.88 4.74
N ALA A 503 -6.71 25.87 4.98
CA ALA A 503 -8.05 25.94 4.44
C ALA A 503 -8.07 25.95 2.90
N GLU A 504 -7.23 26.79 2.28
CA GLU A 504 -7.05 26.86 0.83
C GLU A 504 -6.62 25.50 0.26
N SER A 505 -5.62 24.85 0.88
CA SER A 505 -5.08 23.57 0.44
C SER A 505 -6.09 22.43 0.54
N LEU A 506 -6.90 22.39 1.59
CA LEU A 506 -7.99 21.42 1.72
C LEU A 506 -9.04 21.61 0.61
N CYS A 507 -9.23 22.84 0.14
CA CYS A 507 -10.15 23.15 -0.96
C CYS A 507 -9.62 22.77 -2.35
N LEU A 508 -8.33 22.42 -2.48
CA LEU A 508 -7.75 21.99 -3.75
C LEU A 508 -8.24 20.62 -4.20
N TYR A 509 -8.52 19.71 -3.26
CA TYR A 509 -8.91 18.33 -3.58
C TYR A 509 -9.89 17.70 -2.58
N ALA A 510 -9.70 17.93 -1.28
CA ALA A 510 -10.48 17.24 -0.25
C ALA A 510 -11.94 17.71 -0.15
N ILE A 511 -12.17 19.02 -0.20
CA ILE A 511 -13.51 19.63 -0.10
C ILE A 511 -13.70 20.73 -1.14
N LYS A 512 -14.95 21.06 -1.47
CA LYS A 512 -15.24 22.19 -2.36
C LYS A 512 -15.07 23.52 -1.61
N PRO A 513 -14.62 24.59 -2.27
CA PRO A 513 -14.59 25.93 -1.69
C PRO A 513 -16.01 26.46 -1.47
N LYS A 514 -16.17 27.29 -0.43
CA LYS A 514 -17.43 27.96 -0.07
C LYS A 514 -17.17 29.44 0.13
N ARG A 515 -17.93 30.28 -0.57
CA ARG A 515 -17.70 31.73 -0.59
C ARG A 515 -18.01 32.36 0.77
N GLY A 516 -17.11 33.23 1.25
CA GLY A 516 -17.28 33.99 2.49
C GLY A 516 -17.10 33.18 3.78
N GLU A 517 -16.57 31.95 3.68
CA GLU A 517 -16.25 31.11 4.84
C GLU A 517 -14.85 31.47 5.36
N SER A 518 -14.69 31.58 6.69
CA SER A 518 -13.37 31.81 7.29
C SER A 518 -12.49 30.57 7.13
N ALA A 519 -11.17 30.72 7.30
CA ALA A 519 -10.26 29.58 7.26
C ALA A 519 -10.58 28.54 8.34
N LEU A 520 -10.88 28.98 9.56
CA LEU A 520 -11.22 28.08 10.66
C LEU A 520 -12.54 27.34 10.39
N ASP A 521 -13.55 28.02 9.83
CA ASP A 521 -14.81 27.39 9.43
C ASP A 521 -14.64 26.39 8.28
N THR A 522 -13.72 26.68 7.35
CA THR A 522 -13.36 25.75 6.27
C THR A 522 -12.73 24.47 6.83
N ILE A 523 -11.81 24.60 7.79
CA ILE A 523 -11.19 23.47 8.49
C ILE A 523 -12.25 22.69 9.29
N ARG A 524 -13.16 23.40 9.98
CA ARG A 524 -14.29 22.81 10.71
C ARG A 524 -15.19 22.00 9.80
N ARG A 525 -15.51 22.52 8.62
CA ARG A 525 -16.29 21.81 7.61
C ARG A 525 -15.56 20.58 7.08
N TYR A 526 -14.24 20.66 6.85
CA TYR A 526 -13.45 19.48 6.49
C TYR A 526 -13.56 18.39 7.56
N LEU A 527 -13.34 18.74 8.82
CA LEU A 527 -13.40 17.83 9.97
C LEU A 527 -14.77 17.15 10.13
N SER A 528 -15.87 17.90 10.00
CA SER A 528 -17.24 17.38 10.20
C SER A 528 -17.83 16.64 8.99
N THR A 529 -17.25 16.79 7.79
CA THR A 529 -17.86 16.24 6.55
C THR A 529 -16.98 15.30 5.74
N GLN A 530 -15.65 15.43 5.82
CA GLN A 530 -14.72 14.74 4.94
C GLN A 530 -13.64 13.96 5.70
N PHE A 531 -13.12 14.47 6.82
CA PHE A 531 -12.03 13.83 7.58
C PHE A 531 -12.26 12.33 7.83
N PHE A 532 -13.43 11.94 8.33
CA PHE A 532 -13.68 10.53 8.63
C PHE A 532 -13.70 9.64 7.37
N LYS A 533 -14.08 10.17 6.21
CA LYS A 533 -14.02 9.43 4.94
C LYS A 533 -12.58 9.18 4.51
N ASP A 534 -11.73 10.19 4.63
CA ASP A 534 -10.29 10.10 4.32
C ASP A 534 -9.59 9.14 5.29
N HIS A 535 -9.95 9.21 6.56
CA HIS A 535 -9.51 8.30 7.61
C HIS A 535 -9.89 6.85 7.32
N LEU A 536 -11.16 6.58 6.97
CA LEU A 536 -11.61 5.24 6.58
C LEU A 536 -10.85 4.70 5.36
N LYS A 537 -10.55 5.56 4.37
CA LYS A 537 -9.75 5.18 3.19
C LYS A 537 -8.33 4.78 3.61
N THR A 538 -7.67 5.61 4.41
CA THR A 538 -6.30 5.39 4.88
C THR A 538 -6.17 4.08 5.64
N TYR A 539 -7.10 3.81 6.55
CA TYR A 539 -7.08 2.62 7.40
C TYR A 539 -7.88 1.43 6.82
N LYS A 540 -8.10 1.38 5.50
CA LYS A 540 -8.74 0.25 4.78
C LYS A 540 -10.06 -0.22 5.43
N LYS A 541 -10.93 0.74 5.80
CA LYS A 541 -12.21 0.54 6.51
C LYS A 541 -12.09 -0.08 7.92
N ARG A 542 -10.92 0.01 8.55
CA ARG A 542 -10.63 -0.43 9.93
C ARG A 542 -10.07 0.75 10.73
N PRO A 543 -10.91 1.75 11.04
CA PRO A 543 -10.47 3.04 11.57
C PRO A 543 -9.85 2.89 12.96
N ILE A 544 -8.84 3.72 13.26
CA ILE A 544 -8.31 3.85 14.63
C ILE A 544 -9.10 4.85 15.49
N TYR A 545 -9.61 5.93 14.87
CA TYR A 545 -10.57 6.85 15.48
C TYR A 545 -11.98 6.46 15.02
N TRP A 546 -12.82 6.07 15.96
CA TRP A 546 -14.19 5.64 15.71
C TRP A 546 -15.12 6.85 15.75
N LEU A 547 -15.92 7.02 14.70
CA LEU A 547 -16.94 8.06 14.64
C LEU A 547 -18.21 7.59 15.34
N PHE A 548 -18.57 8.26 16.41
CA PHE A 548 -19.91 8.19 16.99
C PHE A 548 -20.74 9.32 16.39
N SER A 549 -21.96 9.00 15.97
CA SER A 549 -22.86 9.94 15.29
C SER A 549 -24.28 9.76 15.77
N SER A 550 -24.97 10.86 16.05
CA SER A 550 -26.38 10.89 16.44
C SER A 550 -27.31 10.45 15.31
N GLY A 551 -26.91 10.65 14.05
CA GLY A 551 -27.72 10.28 12.90
C GLY A 551 -27.49 11.17 11.67
N LYS A 552 -28.52 11.26 10.84
CA LYS A 552 -28.47 11.92 9.52
C LYS A 552 -28.33 13.43 9.61
N HIS A 553 -28.81 14.04 10.69
CA HIS A 553 -28.73 15.48 10.94
C HIS A 553 -27.43 15.89 11.62
N LYS A 554 -26.60 14.90 12.01
CA LYS A 554 -25.29 15.12 12.64
C LYS A 554 -25.40 16.07 13.83
N ALA A 555 -26.48 15.94 14.61
CA ALA A 555 -26.71 16.79 15.78
C ALA A 555 -25.53 16.72 16.77
N PHE A 556 -24.94 15.54 16.91
CA PHE A 556 -23.69 15.32 17.61
C PHE A 556 -22.86 14.27 16.88
N GLU A 557 -21.60 14.61 16.59
CA GLU A 557 -20.59 13.66 16.15
C GLU A 557 -19.32 13.84 16.97
N CYS A 558 -18.64 12.75 17.29
CA CYS A 558 -17.33 12.79 17.93
C CYS A 558 -16.46 11.61 17.49
N LEU A 559 -15.15 11.80 17.57
CA LEU A 559 -14.17 10.74 17.42
C LEU A 559 -13.81 10.17 18.78
N VAL A 560 -13.70 8.84 18.84
CA VAL A 560 -13.17 8.14 20.01
C VAL A 560 -11.99 7.29 19.57
N TYR A 561 -10.87 7.39 20.29
CA TYR A 561 -9.69 6.59 19.95
C TYR A 561 -9.86 5.11 20.39
N LEU A 562 -9.67 4.16 19.46
CA LEU A 562 -9.78 2.71 19.68
C LEU A 562 -8.97 2.21 20.89
N HIS A 563 -7.83 2.84 21.20
CA HIS A 563 -6.97 2.43 22.30
C HIS A 563 -7.35 3.10 23.64
N ARG A 564 -8.30 4.03 23.64
CA ARG A 564 -8.74 4.79 24.83
C ARG A 564 -10.19 4.54 25.22
N TYR A 565 -11.04 4.03 24.34
CA TYR A 565 -12.40 3.66 24.74
C TYR A 565 -12.41 2.57 25.82
N ASN A 566 -13.35 2.68 26.74
CA ASN A 566 -13.54 1.80 27.89
C ASN A 566 -15.03 1.76 28.26
N GLU A 567 -15.38 0.99 29.29
CA GLU A 567 -16.76 0.81 29.75
C GLU A 567 -17.45 2.15 30.10
N GLY A 568 -16.69 3.16 30.55
CA GLY A 568 -17.21 4.48 30.91
C GLY A 568 -17.34 5.47 29.74
N THR A 569 -16.91 5.11 28.52
CA THR A 569 -16.88 6.06 27.38
C THR A 569 -18.27 6.57 27.00
N LEU A 570 -19.28 5.70 26.95
CA LEU A 570 -20.65 6.13 26.58
C LEU A 570 -21.28 7.01 27.67
N ALA A 571 -21.01 6.71 28.94
CA ALA A 571 -21.49 7.50 30.07
C ALA A 571 -20.92 8.92 30.02
N ARG A 572 -19.59 9.05 29.84
CA ARG A 572 -18.92 10.35 29.66
C ARG A 572 -19.43 11.12 28.44
N MET A 573 -19.57 10.43 27.30
CA MET A 573 -20.13 11.03 26.09
C MET A 573 -21.50 11.67 26.36
N ARG A 574 -22.33 10.97 27.12
CA ARG A 574 -23.67 11.46 27.49
C ARG A 574 -23.59 12.68 28.42
N THR A 575 -22.83 12.58 29.52
CA THR A 575 -22.81 13.59 30.58
C THR A 575 -22.04 14.86 30.20
N GLU A 576 -20.90 14.72 29.55
CA GLU A 576 -19.99 15.85 29.25
C GLU A 576 -20.31 16.53 27.92
N TYR A 577 -20.98 15.84 26.98
CA TYR A 577 -21.21 16.36 25.63
C TYR A 577 -22.69 16.44 25.26
N VAL A 578 -23.43 15.33 25.26
CA VAL A 578 -24.81 15.28 24.74
C VAL A 578 -25.78 16.12 25.58
N ILE A 579 -25.74 16.00 26.90
CA ILE A 579 -26.60 16.79 27.81
C ILE A 579 -26.28 18.29 27.70
N PRO A 580 -25.01 18.74 27.81
CA PRO A 580 -24.66 20.15 27.62
C PRO A 580 -25.01 20.69 26.24
N LEU A 581 -24.85 19.90 25.19
CA LEU A 581 -25.21 20.31 23.83
C LEU A 581 -26.72 20.53 23.68
N THR A 582 -27.54 19.68 24.30
CA THR A 582 -28.99 19.84 24.31
C THR A 582 -29.38 21.21 24.88
N ALA A 583 -28.77 21.61 26.00
CA ALA A 583 -29.00 22.93 26.57
C ALA A 583 -28.55 24.07 25.64
N LYS A 584 -27.36 23.96 25.03
CA LYS A 584 -26.82 24.95 24.07
C LYS A 584 -27.71 25.11 22.84
N LEU A 585 -28.18 24.01 22.26
CA LEU A 585 -29.09 24.02 21.11
C LEU A 585 -30.42 24.70 21.47
N ASN A 586 -30.99 24.43 22.65
CA ASN A 586 -32.21 25.08 23.12
C ASN A 586 -32.03 26.60 23.25
N THR A 587 -30.94 27.05 23.88
CA THR A 587 -30.64 28.48 24.00
C THR A 587 -30.48 29.14 22.64
N TYR A 588 -29.79 28.48 21.70
CA TYR A 588 -29.56 29.03 20.37
C TYR A 588 -30.83 29.05 19.50
N ALA A 589 -31.68 28.01 19.58
CA ALA A 589 -32.98 27.99 18.93
C ALA A 589 -33.87 29.15 19.40
N ASN A 590 -33.92 29.40 20.72
CA ASN A 590 -34.66 30.54 21.28
C ASN A 590 -34.13 31.88 20.77
N LYS A 591 -32.79 32.03 20.70
CA LYS A 591 -32.17 33.23 20.13
C LYS A 591 -32.57 33.42 18.66
N LEU A 592 -32.47 32.38 17.83
CA LEU A 592 -32.86 32.45 16.43
C LEU A 592 -34.35 32.80 16.26
N ALA A 593 -35.23 32.27 17.11
CA ALA A 593 -36.65 32.65 17.10
C ALA A 593 -36.84 34.15 17.37
N THR A 594 -36.15 34.71 18.36
CA THR A 594 -36.16 36.16 18.62
C THR A 594 -35.54 36.97 17.47
N ASP A 595 -34.47 36.49 16.85
CA ASP A 595 -33.85 37.15 15.70
C ASP A 595 -34.80 37.16 14.48
N ILE A 596 -35.57 36.08 14.25
CA ILE A 596 -36.59 35.99 13.18
C ILE A 596 -37.74 36.99 13.39
N GLU A 597 -38.14 37.22 14.65
CA GLU A 597 -39.17 38.20 15.00
C GLU A 597 -38.71 39.64 14.73
N ASN A 598 -37.43 39.92 14.99
CA ASN A 598 -36.84 41.25 14.83
C ASN A 598 -36.30 41.52 13.41
N GLU A 599 -36.11 40.49 12.58
CA GLU A 599 -35.57 40.63 11.23
C GLU A 599 -36.60 41.24 10.26
N THR A 600 -36.18 42.31 9.59
CA THR A 600 -37.02 43.09 8.67
C THR A 600 -36.74 42.75 7.21
N VAL A 601 -35.58 42.14 6.91
CA VAL A 601 -35.18 41.74 5.58
C VAL A 601 -35.70 40.33 5.27
N THR A 602 -36.66 40.22 4.35
CA THR A 602 -37.33 38.94 4.00
C THR A 602 -36.36 37.81 3.62
N SER A 603 -35.25 38.10 2.93
CA SER A 603 -34.26 37.09 2.56
C SER A 603 -33.50 36.54 3.75
N GLU A 604 -33.15 37.41 4.72
CA GLU A 604 -32.49 36.98 5.95
C GLU A 604 -33.45 36.26 6.89
N LYS A 605 -34.68 36.76 7.02
CA LYS A 605 -35.72 36.06 7.78
C LYS A 605 -35.91 34.61 7.32
N LYS A 606 -36.00 34.38 5.99
CA LYS A 606 -36.06 33.03 5.42
C LYS A 606 -34.80 32.18 5.69
N ARG A 607 -33.61 32.80 5.73
CA ARG A 607 -32.36 32.10 6.07
C ARG A 607 -32.39 31.63 7.51
N LEU A 608 -32.77 32.51 8.44
CA LEU A 608 -32.90 32.21 9.87
C LEU A 608 -33.99 31.16 10.14
N GLU A 609 -35.15 31.24 9.47
CA GLU A 609 -36.21 30.21 9.56
C GLU A 609 -35.72 28.83 9.15
N LYS A 610 -34.91 28.75 8.08
CA LYS A 610 -34.30 27.48 7.63
C LYS A 610 -33.26 26.96 8.62
N GLU A 611 -32.49 27.86 9.23
CA GLU A 611 -31.51 27.53 10.26
C GLU A 611 -32.19 26.99 11.52
N LEU A 612 -33.26 27.65 11.99
CA LEU A 612 -34.08 27.19 13.11
C LEU A 612 -34.73 25.83 12.84
N ALA A 613 -35.26 25.61 11.64
CA ALA A 613 -35.81 24.31 11.24
C ALA A 613 -34.73 23.21 11.24
N THR A 614 -33.49 23.54 10.87
CA THR A 614 -32.35 22.61 10.95
C THR A 614 -32.04 22.26 12.41
N LEU A 615 -32.03 23.26 13.29
CA LEU A 615 -31.82 23.07 14.72
C LEU A 615 -32.88 22.21 15.39
N HIS A 616 -34.17 22.39 15.06
CA HIS A 616 -35.24 21.54 15.59
C HIS A 616 -35.07 20.08 15.18
N ASN A 617 -34.63 19.83 13.95
CA ASN A 617 -34.30 18.47 13.51
C ASN A 617 -33.10 17.89 14.28
N GLN A 618 -32.08 18.71 14.54
CA GLN A 618 -30.92 18.31 15.35
C GLN A 618 -31.31 18.02 16.81
N GLN A 619 -32.16 18.84 17.43
CA GLN A 619 -32.66 18.62 18.79
C GLN A 619 -33.44 17.31 18.92
N ALA A 620 -34.34 17.02 17.96
CA ALA A 620 -35.10 15.78 17.96
C ALA A 620 -34.19 14.54 17.79
N GLU A 621 -33.18 14.63 16.92
CA GLU A 621 -32.19 13.57 16.75
C GLU A 621 -31.32 13.39 18.01
N LEU A 622 -30.89 14.49 18.63
CA LEU A 622 -30.05 14.46 19.83
C LEU A 622 -30.79 13.86 21.03
N ALA A 623 -32.09 14.16 21.19
CA ALA A 623 -32.92 13.53 22.21
C ALA A 623 -33.01 12.00 22.02
N THR A 624 -33.23 11.55 20.78
CA THR A 624 -33.23 10.12 20.45
C THR A 624 -31.87 9.47 20.71
N PHE A 625 -30.78 10.20 20.48
CA PHE A 625 -29.43 9.72 20.75
C PHE A 625 -29.15 9.63 22.26
N ASP A 626 -29.58 10.60 23.06
CA ASP A 626 -29.47 10.57 24.53
C ASP A 626 -30.19 9.35 25.12
N GLU A 627 -31.42 9.07 24.68
CA GLU A 627 -32.18 7.89 25.11
C GLU A 627 -31.42 6.58 24.79
N LYS A 628 -30.85 6.47 23.59
CA LYS A 628 -30.05 5.30 23.21
C LYS A 628 -28.79 5.13 24.05
N LEU A 629 -28.13 6.23 24.41
CA LEU A 629 -26.99 6.18 25.32
C LEU A 629 -27.45 5.72 26.71
N ALA A 630 -28.53 6.30 27.24
CA ALA A 630 -29.09 5.97 28.54
C ALA A 630 -29.46 4.48 28.70
N LEU A 631 -29.92 3.84 27.62
CA LEU A 631 -30.27 2.41 27.61
C LEU A 631 -29.06 1.47 27.53
N ARG A 632 -27.89 1.98 27.16
CA ARG A 632 -26.66 1.19 26.93
C ARG A 632 -25.59 1.39 28.02
N ILE A 633 -25.76 2.41 28.85
CA ILE A 633 -25.02 2.66 30.08
C ILE A 633 -25.73 1.91 31.20
#